data_AF-A0A951AB26-F1
#
_entry.id   AF-A0A951AB26-F1
#
_cell.length_a   1.000
_cell.length_b   1.000
_cell.length_c   1.000
_cell.angle_alpha   90.00
_cell.angle_beta   90.00
_cell.angle_gamma   90.00
#
_symmetry.space_group_name_H-M   'P 1'
#
loop_
_entity.id
_entity.type
_entity.pdbx_description
1 polymer ?
#
loop_
_entity_poly.entity_id
_entity_poly.type
_entity_poly.pdbx_seq_one_letter_code
_entity_poly.pdbx_strand_id
1 'polypeptide(L)'
;EVPLLSREKLAPTLHERIDRPLFIIDIAVPRNVDAGVDDLEGVYLYDIDSLQSIAEQSLAVRREQIDAAERIIAQHLGEFEQWMARGLSRAKGTARHRAVDDGSLRASES
;
A
#
# COMPACT_ATOMS: atom_id res chain seq x y z
N GLU A 1 6.39 -20.83 -4.36
CA GLU A 1 6.39 -20.19 -5.69
C GLU A 1 7.80 -20.27 -6.26
N VAL A 2 7.96 -20.35 -7.59
CA VAL A 2 9.29 -20.44 -8.23
C VAL A 2 9.69 -19.04 -8.73
N PRO A 3 10.91 -18.55 -8.43
CA PRO A 3 11.37 -17.26 -8.92
C PRO A 3 11.27 -17.13 -10.45
N LEU A 4 10.91 -15.95 -10.93
CA LEU A 4 10.78 -15.64 -12.35
C LEU A 4 12.13 -15.64 -13.06
N LEU A 5 13.14 -15.07 -12.41
CA LEU A 5 14.51 -15.03 -12.91
C LEU A 5 15.38 -15.97 -12.07
N SER A 6 16.01 -16.95 -12.73
CA SER A 6 16.93 -17.90 -12.11
C SER A 6 18.30 -17.82 -12.78
N ARG A 7 19.30 -18.42 -12.13
CA ARG A 7 20.67 -18.50 -12.64
C ARG A 7 20.72 -19.10 -14.06
N GLU A 8 19.97 -20.17 -14.30
CA GLU A 8 19.95 -20.90 -15.58
C GLU A 8 19.38 -20.03 -16.70
N LYS A 9 18.41 -19.18 -16.38
CA LYS A 9 17.80 -18.24 -17.34
C LYS A 9 18.73 -17.06 -17.65
N LEU A 10 19.54 -16.63 -16.68
CA LEU A 10 20.38 -15.44 -16.82
C LEU A 10 21.77 -15.73 -17.38
N ALA A 11 22.39 -16.84 -17.00
CA ALA A 11 23.78 -17.17 -17.35
C ALA A 11 24.10 -17.13 -18.86
N PRO A 12 23.23 -17.60 -19.78
CA PRO A 12 23.49 -17.51 -21.22
C PRO A 12 23.71 -16.07 -21.70
N THR A 13 22.93 -15.13 -21.17
CA THR A 13 22.94 -13.70 -21.57
C THR A 13 24.20 -12.96 -21.11
N LEU A 14 24.91 -13.47 -20.10
CA LEU A 14 26.11 -12.80 -19.56
C LEU A 14 27.31 -12.89 -20.51
N HIS A 15 27.37 -13.90 -21.37
CA HIS A 15 28.45 -14.05 -22.35
C HIS A 15 28.53 -12.88 -23.34
N GLU A 16 27.39 -12.23 -23.62
CA GLU A 16 27.30 -11.06 -24.51
C GLU A 16 27.56 -9.74 -23.78
N ARG A 17 27.82 -9.80 -22.46
CA ARG A 17 27.93 -8.65 -21.56
C ARG A 17 29.32 -8.53 -20.91
N ILE A 18 30.36 -8.97 -21.61
CA ILE A 18 31.75 -8.78 -21.18
C ILE A 18 31.97 -7.29 -20.84
N ASP A 19 32.50 -7.03 -19.64
CA ASP A 19 32.70 -5.70 -19.06
C ASP A 19 31.45 -4.80 -18.92
N ARG A 20 30.25 -5.40 -18.97
CA ARG A 20 28.96 -4.70 -18.85
C ARG A 20 28.15 -5.27 -17.69
N PRO A 21 28.48 -4.87 -16.44
CA PRO A 21 27.84 -5.42 -15.26
C PRO A 21 26.32 -5.25 -15.30
N LEU A 22 25.61 -6.17 -14.65
CA LEU A 22 24.16 -6.18 -14.55
C LEU A 22 23.75 -5.91 -13.11
N PHE A 23 23.10 -4.77 -12.91
CA PHE A 23 22.46 -4.42 -11.65
C PHE A 23 21.01 -4.86 -11.69
N ILE A 24 20.62 -5.71 -10.74
CA ILE A 24 19.25 -6.21 -10.60
C ILE A 24 18.70 -5.68 -9.29
N ILE A 25 17.54 -5.04 -9.34
CA ILE A 25 16.84 -4.53 -8.17
C ILE A 25 15.54 -5.32 -8.02
N ASP A 26 15.46 -6.18 -7.00
CA ASP A 26 14.27 -6.99 -6.71
C ASP A 26 13.50 -6.44 -5.52
N ILE A 27 12.38 -5.79 -5.81
CA ILE A 27 11.48 -5.18 -4.81
C ILE A 27 10.21 -6.01 -4.55
N ALA A 28 10.12 -7.23 -5.09
CA ALA A 28 8.91 -8.05 -5.00
C ALA A 28 8.83 -8.85 -3.69
N VAL A 29 7.60 -9.03 -3.19
CA VAL A 29 7.28 -9.90 -2.04
C VAL A 29 6.10 -10.81 -2.43
N PRO A 30 6.32 -12.13 -2.65
CA PRO A 30 7.59 -12.86 -2.56
C PRO A 30 8.61 -12.50 -3.67
N ARG A 31 9.89 -12.81 -3.42
CA ARG A 31 11.03 -12.49 -4.30
C ARG A 31 10.84 -13.04 -5.72
N ASN A 32 11.16 -12.25 -6.74
CA ASN A 32 11.03 -12.64 -8.14
C ASN A 32 12.34 -13.17 -8.74
N VAL A 33 13.48 -12.90 -8.10
CA VAL A 33 14.81 -13.31 -8.53
C VAL A 33 15.37 -14.34 -7.55
N ASP A 34 15.91 -15.44 -8.07
CA ASP A 34 16.63 -16.42 -7.25
C ASP A 34 17.88 -15.79 -6.63
N ALA A 35 18.14 -16.04 -5.34
CA ALA A 35 19.32 -15.52 -4.65
C ALA A 35 20.64 -16.00 -5.29
N GLY A 36 20.67 -17.21 -5.89
CA GLY A 36 21.84 -17.75 -6.59
C GLY A 36 22.19 -17.03 -7.91
N VAL A 37 21.42 -16.02 -8.30
CA VAL A 37 21.76 -15.10 -9.41
C VAL A 37 22.94 -14.20 -9.05
N ASP A 38 23.10 -13.84 -7.77
CA ASP A 38 24.19 -12.98 -7.30
C ASP A 38 25.58 -13.66 -7.36
N ASP A 39 25.60 -14.99 -7.44
CA ASP A 39 26.83 -15.78 -7.61
C ASP A 39 27.40 -15.71 -9.04
N LEU A 40 26.70 -15.09 -9.98
CA LEU A 40 27.15 -14.93 -11.36
C LEU A 40 28.11 -13.74 -11.48
N GLU A 41 29.26 -13.97 -12.10
CA GLU A 41 30.25 -12.92 -12.33
C GLU A 41 29.66 -11.74 -13.10
N GLY A 42 29.88 -10.52 -12.59
CA GLY A 42 29.35 -9.29 -13.19
C GLY A 42 27.87 -9.02 -12.90
N VAL A 43 27.23 -9.79 -12.01
CA VAL A 43 25.86 -9.52 -11.53
C VAL A 43 25.92 -8.93 -10.12
N TYR A 44 25.06 -7.95 -9.86
CA TYR A 44 24.84 -7.38 -8.54
C TYR A 44 23.35 -7.35 -8.25
N LEU A 45 22.90 -8.18 -7.31
CA LEU A 45 21.51 -8.26 -6.89
C LEU A 45 21.28 -7.44 -5.61
N TYR A 46 20.37 -6.47 -5.67
CA TYR A 46 19.89 -5.72 -4.52
C TYR A 46 18.43 -6.06 -4.27
N ASP A 47 18.13 -6.54 -3.07
CA ASP A 47 16.75 -6.76 -2.61
C ASP A 47 16.25 -5.59 -1.74
N ILE A 48 14.97 -5.67 -1.35
CA ILE A 48 14.34 -4.67 -0.48
C ILE A 48 15.11 -4.44 0.83
N ASP A 49 15.72 -5.49 1.40
CA ASP A 49 16.49 -5.42 2.65
C ASP A 49 17.83 -4.69 2.43
N SER A 50 18.52 -4.98 1.32
CA SER A 50 19.76 -4.31 0.94
C SER A 50 19.57 -2.80 0.74
N LEU A 51 18.43 -2.40 0.15
CA LEU A 51 18.09 -1.00 -0.05
C LEU A 51 17.70 -0.27 1.25
N GLN A 52 17.20 -0.98 2.27
CA GLN A 52 16.88 -0.36 3.56
C GLN A 52 18.12 0.23 4.23
N SER A 53 19.28 -0.45 4.15
CA SER A 53 20.55 0.06 4.71
C SER A 53 20.99 1.40 4.09
N ILE A 54 20.73 1.59 2.79
CA ILE A 54 20.98 2.84 2.07
C ILE A 54 19.94 3.90 2.48
N ALA A 55 18.68 3.48 2.64
CA ALA A 55 17.59 4.37 3.03
C ALA A 55 17.70 4.88 4.48
N GLU A 56 18.37 4.16 5.38
CA GLU A 56 18.61 4.61 6.77
C GLU A 56 19.40 5.92 6.84
N GLN A 57 20.29 6.19 5.88
CA GLN A 57 20.98 7.48 5.78
C GLN A 57 20.04 8.63 5.37
N SER A 58 18.93 8.32 4.69
CA SER A 58 17.87 9.27 4.32
C SER A 58 16.81 9.44 5.42
N LEU A 59 16.90 8.69 6.53
CA LEU A 59 15.89 8.66 7.59
C LEU A 59 15.75 10.00 8.33
N ALA A 60 16.85 10.77 8.44
CA ALA A 60 16.82 12.09 9.08
C ALA A 60 15.88 13.06 8.35
N VAL A 61 15.95 13.11 7.01
CA VAL A 61 15.07 13.93 6.17
C VAL A 61 13.62 13.45 6.25
N ARG A 62 13.40 12.12 6.34
CA ARG A 62 12.05 11.56 6.49
C ARG A 62 11.43 11.90 7.85
N ARG A 63 12.22 11.98 8.92
CA ARG A 63 11.73 12.34 10.26
C ARG A 63 11.09 13.73 10.29
N GLU A 64 11.65 14.69 9.56
CA GLU A 64 11.06 16.04 9.45
C GLU A 64 9.70 16.05 8.74
N GLN A 65 9.39 15.02 7.93
CA GLN A 65 8.12 14.88 7.22
C GLN A 65 7.05 14.13 8.02
N ILE A 66 7.41 13.48 9.15
CA ILE A 66 6.46 12.70 9.96
C ILE A 66 5.34 13.60 10.48
N ASP A 67 5.68 14.72 11.09
CA ASP A 67 4.69 15.66 11.62
C ASP A 67 3.73 16.18 10.54
N ALA A 68 4.22 16.35 9.31
CA ALA A 68 3.39 16.76 8.18
C ALA A 68 2.43 15.64 7.75
N ALA A 69 2.92 14.40 7.68
CA ALA A 69 2.10 13.23 7.37
C ALA A 69 1.01 12.99 8.43
N GLU A 70 1.34 13.11 9.72
CA GLU A 70 0.39 12.95 10.82
C GLU A 70 -0.76 13.97 10.75
N ARG A 71 -0.44 15.22 10.39
CA ARG A 71 -1.47 16.26 10.18
C ARG A 71 -2.42 15.90 9.04
N ILE A 72 -1.89 15.40 7.93
CA ILE A 72 -2.70 14.96 6.78
C ILE A 72 -3.62 13.80 7.19
N ILE A 73 -3.10 12.81 7.92
CA ILE A 73 -3.88 11.67 8.41
C ILE A 73 -4.99 12.14 9.36
N ALA A 74 -4.69 13.01 10.32
CA ALA A 74 -5.67 13.53 11.27
C ALA A 74 -6.79 14.31 10.57
N GLN A 75 -6.46 15.11 9.56
CA GLN A 75 -7.45 15.82 8.76
C GLN A 75 -8.41 14.83 8.07
N HIS A 76 -7.88 13.85 7.36
CA HIS A 76 -8.70 12.86 6.65
C HIS A 76 -9.52 11.97 7.59
N LEU A 77 -9.00 11.67 8.78
CA LEU A 77 -9.76 10.95 9.78
C LEU A 77 -10.98 11.75 10.24
N GLY A 78 -10.82 13.05 10.52
CA GLY A 78 -11.93 13.92 10.88
C GLY A 78 -12.96 14.06 9.74
N GLU A 79 -12.50 14.17 8.49
CA GLU A 79 -13.39 14.16 7.31
C GLU A 79 -14.19 12.86 7.20
N PHE A 80 -13.52 11.72 7.44
CA PHE A 80 -14.12 10.38 7.42
C PHE A 80 -15.16 10.20 8.54
N GLU A 81 -14.85 10.62 9.76
CA GLU A 81 -15.77 10.58 10.91
C GLU A 81 -17.03 11.40 10.64
N GLN A 82 -16.88 12.61 10.11
CA GLN A 82 -18.02 13.44 9.73
C GLN A 82 -18.85 12.81 8.60
N TRP A 83 -18.20 12.20 7.61
CA TRP A 83 -18.87 11.48 6.54
C TRP A 83 -19.71 10.32 7.09
N MET A 84 -19.15 9.51 7.99
CA MET A 84 -19.86 8.43 8.68
C MET A 84 -21.06 8.95 9.49
N ALA A 85 -20.87 10.02 10.29
CA ALA A 85 -21.93 10.60 11.11
C ALA A 85 -23.10 11.13 10.27
N ARG A 86 -22.82 11.72 9.10
CA ARG A 86 -23.86 12.15 8.13
C ARG A 86 -24.62 10.96 7.54
N GLY A 87 -23.93 9.88 7.20
CA GLY A 87 -24.55 8.63 6.72
C GLY A 87 -25.50 8.01 7.75
N LEU A 88 -25.08 7.95 9.01
CA LEU A 88 -25.87 7.44 10.14
C LEU A 88 -27.08 8.33 10.48
N SER A 89 -26.95 9.66 10.41
CA SER A 89 -28.08 10.58 10.62
C SER A 89 -29.15 10.47 9.53
N ARG A 90 -28.75 10.23 8.27
CA ARG A 90 -29.69 9.98 7.17
C ARG A 90 -30.53 8.72 7.40
N ALA A 91 -29.91 7.64 7.89
CA ALA A 91 -30.63 6.40 8.22
C ALA A 91 -31.68 6.59 9.35
N LYS A 92 -31.39 7.44 10.34
CA LYS A 92 -32.34 7.75 11.44
C LYS A 92 -33.48 8.69 11.02
N GLY A 93 -33.24 9.60 10.06
CA GLY A 93 -34.27 10.51 9.54
C GLY A 93 -35.41 9.80 8.80
N THR A 94 -35.09 8.77 8.00
CA THR A 94 -36.09 7.95 7.30
C THR A 94 -36.96 7.12 8.24
N ALA A 95 -36.42 6.69 9.40
CA ALA A 95 -37.18 5.91 10.38
C ALA A 95 -38.21 6.76 11.15
N ARG A 96 -37.92 8.05 11.40
CA ARG A 96 -38.85 8.94 12.13
C ARG A 96 -40.03 9.43 11.31
N HIS A 97 -39.91 9.56 9.98
CA HIS A 97 -41.02 10.04 9.15
C HIS A 97 -42.12 8.98 8.96
N ARG A 98 -41.80 7.68 9.05
CA ARG A 98 -42.77 6.59 8.90
C ARG A 98 -43.62 6.35 10.15
N ALA A 99 -43.11 6.70 11.34
CA ALA A 99 -43.82 6.49 12.61
C ALA A 99 -44.85 7.58 12.93
N VAL A 100 -44.79 8.75 12.28
CA VAL A 100 -45.76 9.85 12.48
C VAL A 100 -47.01 9.67 11.60
N ASP A 101 -46.87 9.02 10.43
CA ASP A 101 -47.97 8.84 9.47
C ASP A 101 -48.99 7.75 9.89
N ASP A 102 -48.58 6.75 10.67
CA ASP A 102 -49.44 5.63 11.10
C ASP A 102 -50.33 5.98 12.32
N GLY A 103 -50.05 7.10 13.01
CA GLY A 103 -50.82 7.56 14.17
C GLY A 103 -52.04 8.43 13.81
N SER A 104 -52.13 8.93 12.58
CA SER A 104 -53.15 9.90 12.17
C SER A 104 -54.45 9.26 11.64
N LEU A 105 -54.47 7.95 11.35
CA LEU A 105 -55.58 7.29 10.66
C LEU A 105 -56.60 6.60 11.59
N ARG A 106 -56.43 6.69 12.92
CA ARG A 106 -57.32 6.02 13.90
C ARG A 106 -58.23 6.94 14.72
N ALA A 107 -58.22 8.25 14.47
CA ALA A 107 -58.96 9.23 15.28
C ALA A 107 -60.25 9.77 14.62
N SER A 108 -60.77 9.12 13.56
CA SER A 108 -61.91 9.61 12.79
C SER A 108 -62.96 8.55 12.43
N GLU A 109 -63.15 7.57 13.32
CA GLU A 109 -64.34 6.71 13.30
C GLU A 109 -64.90 6.62 14.74
N SER A 110 -65.78 7.55 15.09
CA SER A 110 -66.75 7.46 16.20
C SER A 110 -67.90 8.42 15.91
#